data_AF-A0A1I6GDJ4-F1
#
_entry.id   AF-A0A1I6GDJ4-F1
#
_cell.length_a   1.000
_cell.length_b   1.000
_cell.length_c   1.000
_cell.angle_alpha   90.00
_cell.angle_beta   90.00
_cell.angle_gamma   90.00
#
_symmetry.space_group_name_H-M   'P 1'
#
loop_
_entity.id
_entity.type
_entity.pdbx_description
1 polymer ?
#
loop_
_entity_poly.entity_id
_entity_poly.type
_entity_poly.pdbx_seq_one_letter_code
_entity_poly.pdbx_strand_id
1 'polypeptide(L)'
;MSGPLAAQQEPLSAIDWLSRSVEPNAQTFEPPVSNGATAPQITVTPLDRPSKDMFGLLPQSVTGLPRSLWSASDEDMLVALLQAERVEALPAIQDFLKVIILAEADPPRNASPSGTLFLARVDKLLDLGAIEPAQALIEQASPDTAPLFRRWFDVALLTGTENAVCDVMGQKPSIAPTYSARIFCLARNGDWATAALTLNTHRVLGDVTDAEEMLLTRFLDPEIFEGAPALAAPARISPLMFRMHEAIGEGLTTSNLPLAFAHADLRATVGWKPQLEAAERLARYGAVSENVLQGFYTAHTPAASGGVWDRARAVQQFDRAITAQDPADIAATLPAAWAAMRQSRTEVQFAKLYGPALLQMPLSDDAQELAITIGLLSPDYETFARGAAHTSYDPFLIALARGRPQEQVATSPKARAIQAAFNGSQPPPVLLTLVDQGKLGEALLRAIALFNEGFVGDYRLVTDALALMRHVGLEDVARRSALQLMLLERTT
;
A
#
# COMPACT_ATOMS: atom_id res chain seq x y z
N MET A 1 36.63 -28.35 -18.17
CA MET A 1 35.16 -28.19 -18.15
C MET A 1 34.83 -27.40 -16.91
N SER A 2 34.65 -26.09 -17.05
CA SER A 2 34.46 -25.16 -15.92
C SER A 2 33.00 -24.71 -15.96
N GLY A 3 32.24 -25.00 -14.90
CA GLY A 3 30.85 -24.59 -14.76
C GLY A 3 30.73 -23.08 -14.49
N PRO A 4 29.59 -22.45 -14.81
CA PRO A 4 29.40 -21.03 -14.58
C PRO A 4 29.21 -20.74 -13.08
N LEU A 5 29.88 -19.69 -12.60
CA LEU A 5 29.66 -19.08 -11.28
C LEU A 5 28.28 -18.39 -11.28
N ALA A 6 27.43 -18.77 -10.33
CA ALA A 6 26.21 -18.04 -10.04
C ALA A 6 26.56 -16.71 -9.36
N ALA A 7 26.19 -15.59 -9.99
CA ALA A 7 26.22 -14.29 -9.34
C ALA A 7 25.17 -14.27 -8.23
N GLN A 8 25.58 -13.95 -7.00
CA GLN A 8 24.67 -13.64 -5.91
C GLN A 8 23.93 -12.34 -6.25
N GLN A 9 22.61 -12.42 -6.42
CA GLN A 9 21.71 -11.27 -6.51
C GLN A 9 21.20 -10.97 -5.10
N GLU A 10 21.70 -9.91 -4.47
CA GLU A 10 21.12 -9.29 -3.26
C GLU A 10 20.30 -8.05 -3.65
N PRO A 11 19.29 -7.64 -2.84
CA PRO A 11 17.93 -7.52 -3.33
C PRO A 11 17.74 -6.24 -4.15
N LEU A 12 17.50 -6.45 -5.45
CA LEU A 12 16.75 -5.51 -6.29
C LEU A 12 15.45 -5.17 -5.55
N SER A 13 15.02 -3.89 -5.58
CA SER A 13 13.64 -3.59 -5.24
C SER A 13 12.74 -4.48 -6.11
N ALA A 14 11.90 -5.30 -5.49
CA ALA A 14 10.92 -6.11 -6.22
C ALA A 14 9.87 -5.24 -6.94
N ILE A 15 9.81 -3.95 -6.60
CA ILE A 15 8.93 -2.97 -7.21
C ILE A 15 9.66 -2.27 -8.34
N ASP A 16 9.16 -2.49 -9.56
CA ASP A 16 9.81 -1.98 -10.76
C ASP A 16 9.75 -0.47 -10.91
N TRP A 17 9.06 0.32 -10.11
CA TRP A 17 9.10 1.78 -10.26
C TRP A 17 9.98 2.47 -9.21
N LEU A 18 10.42 1.77 -8.16
CA LEU A 18 11.33 2.33 -7.17
C LEU A 18 12.74 2.49 -7.75
N SER A 19 13.46 3.49 -7.25
CA SER A 19 14.81 3.76 -7.70
C SER A 19 15.71 2.52 -7.44
N ARG A 20 16.63 2.18 -8.36
CA ARG A 20 17.53 1.01 -8.26
C ARG A 20 18.95 1.42 -7.88
N SER A 21 19.63 0.61 -7.07
CA SER A 21 21.05 0.81 -6.72
C SER A 21 21.91 0.58 -7.94
N VAL A 22 22.93 1.42 -8.08
CA VAL A 22 24.14 1.06 -8.82
C VAL A 22 25.14 0.66 -7.74
N GLU A 23 25.52 -0.61 -7.68
CA GLU A 23 26.69 -0.94 -6.86
C GLU A 23 27.93 -0.35 -7.53
N PRO A 24 28.87 0.23 -6.77
CA PRO A 24 30.17 0.54 -7.33
C PRO A 24 30.79 -0.78 -7.80
N ASN A 25 30.96 -0.94 -9.11
CA ASN A 25 31.80 -1.98 -9.68
C ASN A 25 33.25 -1.70 -9.24
N ALA A 26 33.60 -2.04 -8.01
CA ALA A 26 34.98 -2.07 -7.56
C ALA A 26 35.63 -3.29 -8.22
N GLN A 27 36.04 -3.14 -9.48
CA GLN A 27 36.98 -4.07 -10.08
C GLN A 27 38.31 -3.90 -9.33
N THR A 28 38.50 -4.67 -8.26
CA THR A 28 39.80 -4.85 -7.62
C THR A 28 40.71 -5.58 -8.61
N PHE A 29 41.54 -4.82 -9.31
CA PHE A 29 42.66 -5.36 -10.08
C PHE A 29 43.80 -5.71 -9.12
N GLU A 30 43.62 -6.79 -8.35
CA GLU A 30 44.74 -7.44 -7.68
C GLU A 30 44.74 -8.94 -8.06
N PRO A 31 45.81 -9.44 -8.71
CA PRO A 31 45.86 -10.85 -9.08
C PRO A 31 45.90 -11.73 -7.81
N PRO A 32 45.10 -12.81 -7.74
CA PRO A 32 44.99 -13.63 -6.54
C PRO A 32 46.32 -14.35 -6.26
N VAL A 33 46.87 -14.16 -5.06
CA VAL A 33 48.05 -14.86 -4.56
C VAL A 33 47.67 -16.09 -3.72
N SER A 34 46.71 -16.92 -4.15
CA SER A 34 46.61 -18.35 -3.77
C SER A 34 45.47 -19.07 -4.50
N ASN A 35 45.73 -20.32 -4.92
CA ASN A 35 44.73 -21.22 -5.54
C ASN A 35 44.28 -22.32 -4.55
N GLY A 36 43.84 -21.94 -3.35
CA GLY A 36 43.45 -22.95 -2.37
C GLY A 36 42.99 -22.41 -1.03
N ALA A 37 41.82 -21.79 -1.00
CA ALA A 37 41.06 -21.61 0.23
C ALA A 37 39.57 -21.68 -0.07
N THR A 38 38.94 -22.81 0.20
CA THR A 38 37.49 -22.86 0.41
C THR A 38 37.22 -22.17 1.73
N ALA A 39 36.95 -20.87 1.69
CA ALA A 39 36.45 -20.15 2.86
C ALA A 39 35.04 -20.68 3.17
N PRO A 40 34.76 -21.12 4.41
CA PRO A 40 33.37 -21.36 4.80
C PRO A 40 32.58 -20.05 4.61
N GLN A 41 31.32 -20.13 4.22
CA GLN A 41 30.43 -18.97 4.29
C GLN A 41 30.31 -18.58 5.76
N ILE A 42 31.08 -17.57 6.15
CA ILE A 42 30.99 -16.94 7.46
C ILE A 42 29.92 -15.87 7.33
N THR A 43 28.71 -16.16 7.80
CA THR A 43 27.71 -15.13 8.05
C THR A 43 28.20 -14.32 9.25
N VAL A 44 28.88 -13.21 8.98
CA VAL A 44 29.26 -12.27 10.03
C VAL A 44 28.01 -11.49 10.38
N THR A 45 27.36 -11.82 11.49
CA THR A 45 26.42 -10.90 12.14
C THR A 45 27.25 -9.86 12.89
N PRO A 46 27.30 -8.58 12.47
CA PRO A 46 27.91 -7.55 13.29
C PRO A 46 27.14 -7.50 14.60
N LEU A 47 27.82 -7.76 15.72
CA LEU A 47 27.20 -7.69 17.06
C LEU A 47 26.67 -6.29 17.38
N ASP A 48 27.11 -5.27 16.65
CA ASP A 48 26.95 -3.86 16.99
C ASP A 48 25.81 -3.14 16.25
N ARG A 49 25.01 -3.84 15.42
CA ARG A 49 23.79 -3.24 14.83
C ARG A 49 22.58 -4.18 14.98
N PRO A 50 21.60 -3.83 15.84
CA PRO A 50 20.35 -4.59 15.91
C PRO A 50 19.64 -4.53 14.55
N SER A 51 19.06 -5.65 14.13
CA SER A 51 18.26 -5.69 12.90
C SER A 51 17.11 -4.68 12.99
N LYS A 52 16.87 -3.98 11.87
CA LYS A 52 15.74 -3.05 11.73
C LYS A 52 14.40 -3.76 11.64
N ASP A 53 14.39 -5.08 11.52
CA ASP A 53 13.16 -5.87 11.44
C ASP A 53 12.27 -5.73 12.69
N MET A 54 12.84 -5.31 13.83
CA MET A 54 12.07 -5.08 15.05
C MET A 54 11.15 -3.86 14.99
N PHE A 55 11.43 -2.89 14.11
CA PHE A 55 10.65 -1.67 14.04
C PHE A 55 9.24 -1.94 13.45
N GLY A 56 8.27 -1.30 14.06
CA GLY A 56 6.86 -1.29 13.67
C GLY A 56 6.14 -0.09 14.31
N LEU A 57 5.06 0.35 13.68
CA LEU A 57 4.25 1.48 14.14
C LEU A 57 3.10 1.05 15.07
N LEU A 58 2.71 -0.22 15.04
CA LEU A 58 1.55 -0.73 15.75
C LEU A 58 1.97 -1.76 16.81
N PRO A 59 1.81 -1.47 18.11
CA PRO A 59 2.15 -2.41 19.16
C PRO A 59 1.11 -3.53 19.27
N GLN A 60 1.47 -4.63 19.94
CA GLN A 60 0.59 -5.79 20.18
C GLN A 60 -0.76 -5.42 20.83
N SER A 61 -0.79 -4.39 21.69
CA SER A 61 -2.04 -3.93 22.33
C SER A 61 -3.06 -3.35 21.35
N VAL A 62 -2.60 -2.93 20.16
CA VAL A 62 -3.44 -2.39 19.08
C VAL A 62 -3.77 -3.47 18.05
N THR A 63 -2.78 -4.27 17.65
CA THR A 63 -2.94 -5.26 16.57
C THR A 63 -3.53 -6.58 17.03
N GLY A 64 -3.33 -6.94 18.31
CA GLY A 64 -3.56 -8.30 18.82
C GLY A 64 -2.53 -9.34 18.35
N LEU A 65 -1.58 -8.97 17.49
CA LEU A 65 -0.56 -9.86 16.96
C LEU A 65 0.62 -9.99 17.95
N PRO A 66 1.14 -11.20 18.20
CA PRO A 66 2.23 -11.40 19.15
C PRO A 66 3.56 -10.89 18.59
N ARG A 67 4.49 -10.48 19.45
CA ARG A 67 5.84 -10.10 19.01
C ARG A 67 6.58 -11.22 18.26
N SER A 68 6.25 -12.48 18.54
CA SER A 68 6.83 -13.63 17.85
C SER A 68 6.38 -13.81 16.40
N LEU A 69 5.58 -12.88 15.84
CA LEU A 69 4.97 -12.95 14.50
C LEU A 69 5.93 -13.44 13.40
N TRP A 70 7.15 -12.88 13.37
CA TRP A 70 8.18 -13.21 12.38
C TRP A 70 9.23 -14.20 12.88
N SER A 71 9.42 -14.25 14.20
CA SER A 71 10.58 -14.87 14.87
C SER A 71 10.92 -16.31 14.50
N ALA A 72 9.92 -17.14 14.18
CA ALA A 72 10.14 -18.56 13.85
C ALA A 72 10.31 -18.83 12.35
N SER A 73 10.02 -17.84 11.50
CA SER A 73 10.05 -17.95 10.05
C SER A 73 11.40 -17.51 9.49
N ASP A 74 11.75 -18.00 8.31
CA ASP A 74 12.97 -17.61 7.60
C ASP A 74 12.74 -16.27 6.88
N GLU A 75 13.72 -15.34 6.96
CA GLU A 75 13.61 -13.99 6.38
C GLU A 75 13.25 -14.03 4.89
N ASP A 76 13.98 -14.81 4.08
CA ASP A 76 13.76 -14.90 2.63
C ASP A 76 12.35 -15.38 2.26
N MET A 77 11.78 -16.30 3.04
CA MET A 77 10.43 -16.80 2.83
C MET A 77 9.40 -15.69 3.10
N LEU A 78 9.57 -14.94 4.18
CA LEU A 78 8.68 -13.82 4.51
C LEU A 78 8.76 -12.71 3.46
N VAL A 79 9.97 -12.40 2.99
CA VAL A 79 10.19 -11.42 1.91
C VAL A 79 9.47 -11.86 0.63
N ALA A 80 9.63 -13.14 0.23
CA ALA A 80 8.99 -13.68 -0.96
C ALA A 80 7.45 -13.67 -0.87
N LEU A 81 6.90 -14.09 0.27
CA LEU A 81 5.45 -14.06 0.51
C LEU A 81 4.92 -12.64 0.46
N LEU A 82 5.58 -11.72 1.16
CA LEU A 82 5.16 -10.33 1.21
C LEU A 82 5.21 -9.68 -0.16
N GLN A 83 6.26 -9.92 -0.96
CA GLN A 83 6.37 -9.37 -2.32
C GLN A 83 5.26 -9.90 -3.25
N ALA A 84 4.87 -11.17 -3.10
CA ALA A 84 3.84 -11.82 -3.89
C ALA A 84 2.41 -11.32 -3.58
N GLU A 85 2.20 -10.62 -2.46
CA GLU A 85 0.87 -10.12 -2.09
C GLU A 85 0.30 -9.15 -3.13
N ARG A 86 -0.98 -9.35 -3.46
CA ARG A 86 -1.69 -8.53 -4.46
C ARG A 86 -2.08 -7.17 -3.90
N VAL A 87 -1.98 -6.14 -4.73
CA VAL A 87 -2.50 -4.79 -4.43
C VAL A 87 -4.03 -4.77 -4.53
N GLU A 88 -4.60 -5.48 -5.50
CA GLU A 88 -6.04 -5.62 -5.66
C GLU A 88 -6.60 -6.71 -4.74
N ALA A 89 -7.26 -6.28 -3.67
CA ALA A 89 -7.91 -7.12 -2.68
C ALA A 89 -9.18 -6.44 -2.14
N LEU A 90 -9.98 -7.18 -1.35
CA LEU A 90 -11.06 -6.55 -0.58
C LEU A 90 -10.47 -5.63 0.51
N PRO A 91 -11.11 -4.47 0.82
CA PRO A 91 -10.59 -3.52 1.80
C PRO A 91 -10.23 -4.11 3.16
N ALA A 92 -10.99 -5.07 3.70
CA ALA A 92 -10.71 -5.71 4.98
C ALA A 92 -9.40 -6.52 4.96
N ILE A 93 -9.12 -7.21 3.84
CA ILE A 93 -7.88 -7.98 3.66
C ILE A 93 -6.70 -7.03 3.49
N GLN A 94 -6.90 -5.94 2.75
CA GLN A 94 -5.86 -4.94 2.53
C GLN A 94 -5.52 -4.18 3.83
N ASP A 95 -6.53 -3.82 4.63
CA ASP A 95 -6.36 -3.24 5.96
C ASP A 95 -5.61 -4.22 6.87
N PHE A 96 -5.97 -5.51 6.85
CA PHE A 96 -5.28 -6.53 7.64
C PHE A 96 -3.82 -6.74 7.22
N LEU A 97 -3.52 -6.75 5.91
CA LEU A 97 -2.15 -6.80 5.41
C LEU A 97 -1.32 -5.61 5.92
N LYS A 98 -1.88 -4.39 5.91
CA LYS A 98 -1.20 -3.21 6.47
C LYS A 98 -0.96 -3.36 7.97
N VAL A 99 -1.93 -3.91 8.73
CA VAL A 99 -1.76 -4.19 10.16
C VAL A 99 -0.61 -5.16 10.40
N ILE A 100 -0.51 -6.25 9.62
CA ILE A 100 0.60 -7.19 9.70
C ILE A 100 1.94 -6.50 9.40
N ILE A 101 2.01 -5.73 8.32
CA ILE A 101 3.23 -5.04 7.89
C ILE A 101 3.70 -4.02 8.95
N LEU A 102 2.78 -3.31 9.57
CA LEU A 102 3.07 -2.26 10.53
C LEU A 102 3.24 -2.75 11.97
N ALA A 103 3.03 -4.04 12.24
CA ALA A 103 3.16 -4.61 13.57
C ALA A 103 4.61 -4.56 14.08
N GLU A 104 4.78 -4.14 15.34
CA GLU A 104 6.02 -4.30 16.09
C GLU A 104 6.21 -5.80 16.45
N ALA A 105 7.32 -6.39 16.01
CA ALA A 105 7.57 -7.82 16.17
C ALA A 105 9.06 -8.13 16.19
N ASP A 106 9.46 -9.19 16.89
CA ASP A 106 10.84 -9.64 16.98
C ASP A 106 11.34 -10.12 15.59
N PRO A 107 12.63 -9.88 15.23
CA PRO A 107 13.19 -10.24 13.92
C PRO A 107 13.03 -11.73 13.56
N PRO A 108 12.94 -12.08 12.26
CA PRO A 108 12.86 -13.47 11.82
C PRO A 108 14.17 -14.25 12.04
N ARG A 109 14.12 -15.57 11.77
CA ARG A 109 15.34 -16.37 11.72
C ARG A 109 16.22 -15.90 10.57
N ASN A 110 17.52 -15.89 10.84
CA ASN A 110 18.54 -15.45 9.89
C ASN A 110 18.36 -14.00 9.44
N ALA A 111 17.72 -13.15 10.26
CA ALA A 111 17.53 -11.74 9.97
C ALA A 111 18.86 -11.07 9.60
N SER A 112 18.90 -10.52 8.38
CA SER A 112 20.05 -9.80 7.90
C SER A 112 20.29 -8.53 8.72
N PRO A 113 21.55 -8.16 8.98
CA PRO A 113 21.89 -6.85 9.54
C PRO A 113 21.38 -5.67 8.68
N SER A 114 21.09 -5.90 7.39
CA SER A 114 20.52 -4.90 6.48
C SER A 114 19.02 -4.67 6.66
N GLY A 115 18.31 -5.52 7.41
CA GLY A 115 16.85 -5.46 7.60
C GLY A 115 16.10 -5.68 6.28
N THR A 116 16.29 -6.83 5.65
CA THR A 116 15.72 -7.11 4.32
C THR A 116 14.21 -7.26 4.40
N LEU A 117 13.69 -7.91 5.45
CA LEU A 117 12.26 -7.95 5.71
C LEU A 117 11.68 -6.56 6.00
N PHE A 118 12.39 -5.72 6.77
CA PHE A 118 12.00 -4.32 6.98
C PHE A 118 11.86 -3.57 5.66
N LEU A 119 12.83 -3.68 4.74
CA LEU A 119 12.73 -3.07 3.42
C LEU A 119 11.56 -3.63 2.60
N ALA A 120 11.33 -4.95 2.63
CA ALA A 120 10.19 -5.56 1.94
C ALA A 120 8.84 -5.02 2.47
N ARG A 121 8.74 -4.76 3.79
CA ARG A 121 7.59 -4.12 4.45
C ARG A 121 7.37 -2.69 3.97
N VAL A 122 8.42 -1.88 3.93
CA VAL A 122 8.37 -0.52 3.36
C VAL A 122 7.95 -0.57 1.90
N ASP A 123 8.58 -1.42 1.09
CA ASP A 123 8.29 -1.56 -0.33
C ASP A 123 6.82 -1.93 -0.54
N LYS A 124 6.28 -2.92 0.19
CA LYS A 124 4.86 -3.28 0.07
C LYS A 124 3.91 -2.14 0.49
N LEU A 125 4.24 -1.33 1.49
CA LEU A 125 3.44 -0.14 1.81
C LEU A 125 3.41 0.86 0.65
N LEU A 126 4.55 1.09 0.00
CA LEU A 126 4.64 1.96 -1.18
C LEU A 126 3.84 1.41 -2.36
N ASP A 127 3.88 0.10 -2.59
CA ASP A 127 3.07 -0.59 -3.61
C ASP A 127 1.56 -0.41 -3.36
N LEU A 128 1.15 -0.48 -2.09
CA LEU A 128 -0.22 -0.23 -1.63
C LEU A 128 -0.59 1.27 -1.61
N GLY A 129 0.31 2.17 -2.02
CA GLY A 129 0.11 3.62 -1.99
C GLY A 129 0.06 4.22 -0.56
N ALA A 130 0.35 3.43 0.47
CA ALA A 130 0.36 3.85 1.87
C ALA A 130 1.64 4.62 2.22
N ILE A 131 1.83 5.76 1.57
CA ILE A 131 3.07 6.56 1.65
C ILE A 131 3.31 7.10 3.06
N GLU A 132 2.28 7.63 3.73
CA GLU A 132 2.42 8.17 5.09
C GLU A 132 2.88 7.09 6.10
N PRO A 133 2.24 5.89 6.17
CA PRO A 133 2.77 4.79 6.97
C PRO A 133 4.18 4.34 6.58
N ALA A 134 4.50 4.30 5.28
CA ALA A 134 5.85 3.95 4.83
C ALA A 134 6.88 4.95 5.33
N GLN A 135 6.59 6.25 5.21
CA GLN A 135 7.44 7.34 5.69
C GLN A 135 7.67 7.23 7.19
N ALA A 136 6.61 7.10 7.98
CA ALA A 136 6.69 7.00 9.43
C ALA A 136 7.52 5.79 9.87
N LEU A 137 7.35 4.65 9.20
CA LEU A 137 8.13 3.43 9.48
C LEU A 137 9.63 3.64 9.17
N ILE A 138 9.95 4.25 8.01
CA ILE A 138 11.34 4.57 7.62
C ILE A 138 12.00 5.53 8.62
N GLU A 139 11.28 6.58 9.03
CA GLU A 139 11.78 7.59 9.96
C GLU A 139 12.02 6.99 11.36
N GLN A 140 11.11 6.12 11.83
CA GLN A 140 11.29 5.39 13.08
C GLN A 140 12.55 4.51 13.07
N ALA A 141 12.85 3.86 11.95
CA ALA A 141 14.05 3.03 11.80
C ALA A 141 15.32 3.81 11.41
N SER A 142 15.23 5.13 11.30
CA SER A 142 16.25 6.07 10.81
C SER A 142 16.76 5.74 9.39
N PRO A 143 16.64 6.66 8.40
CA PRO A 143 17.12 6.45 7.03
C PRO A 143 18.64 6.64 6.91
N ASP A 144 19.43 5.91 7.71
CA ASP A 144 20.89 6.01 7.81
C ASP A 144 21.67 4.99 6.94
N THR A 145 20.94 4.16 6.19
CA THR A 145 21.48 3.22 5.20
C THR A 145 21.07 3.65 3.80
N ALA A 146 21.90 3.39 2.78
CA ALA A 146 21.59 3.79 1.41
C ALA A 146 20.24 3.24 0.88
N PRO A 147 19.87 1.95 1.12
CA PRO A 147 18.55 1.45 0.71
C PRO A 147 17.38 2.19 1.35
N LEU A 148 17.44 2.49 2.65
CA LEU A 148 16.37 3.23 3.34
C LEU A 148 16.32 4.69 2.95
N PHE A 149 17.48 5.34 2.86
CA PHE A 149 17.57 6.71 2.40
C PHE A 149 16.98 6.87 1.00
N ARG A 150 17.18 5.88 0.13
CA ARG A 150 16.50 5.85 -1.17
C ARG A 150 14.98 5.83 -1.04
N ARG A 151 14.42 4.94 -0.22
CA ARG A 151 12.95 4.89 -0.05
C ARG A 151 12.40 6.16 0.54
N TRP A 152 13.12 6.76 1.49
CA TRP A 152 12.80 8.07 2.02
C TRP A 152 12.82 9.16 0.94
N PHE A 153 13.82 9.14 0.05
CA PHE A 153 13.90 10.05 -1.08
C PHE A 153 12.77 9.83 -2.11
N ASP A 154 12.48 8.58 -2.47
CA ASP A 154 11.37 8.22 -3.36
C ASP A 154 10.03 8.71 -2.77
N VAL A 155 9.81 8.53 -1.46
CA VAL A 155 8.65 9.06 -0.73
C VAL A 155 8.58 10.59 -0.78
N ALA A 156 9.69 11.27 -0.51
CA ALA A 156 9.75 12.73 -0.50
C ALA A 156 9.48 13.32 -1.89
N LEU A 157 10.01 12.67 -2.93
CA LEU A 157 9.69 13.00 -4.31
C LEU A 157 8.19 12.78 -4.59
N LEU A 158 7.55 11.71 -4.15
CA LEU A 158 6.12 11.50 -4.42
C LEU A 158 5.22 12.53 -3.69
N THR A 159 5.64 13.00 -2.52
CA THR A 159 4.84 13.94 -1.70
C THR A 159 5.20 15.42 -1.90
N GLY A 160 6.33 15.72 -2.56
CA GLY A 160 6.76 17.11 -2.80
C GLY A 160 7.53 17.70 -1.63
N THR A 161 8.16 16.85 -0.81
CA THR A 161 8.94 17.21 0.38
C THR A 161 10.44 17.01 0.19
N GLU A 162 10.89 16.88 -1.07
CA GLU A 162 12.26 16.51 -1.43
C GLU A 162 13.35 17.47 -0.94
N ASN A 163 13.04 18.75 -0.70
CA ASN A 163 14.03 19.75 -0.28
C ASN A 163 14.76 19.32 1.00
N ALA A 164 14.03 18.89 2.02
CA ALA A 164 14.62 18.45 3.30
C ALA A 164 15.52 17.21 3.11
N VAL A 165 15.14 16.29 2.22
CA VAL A 165 15.94 15.10 1.93
C VAL A 165 17.19 15.47 1.12
N CYS A 166 17.09 16.42 0.20
CA CYS A 166 18.23 16.94 -0.56
C CYS A 166 19.25 17.66 0.33
N ASP A 167 18.81 18.39 1.35
CA ASP A 167 19.70 18.99 2.36
C ASP A 167 20.48 17.91 3.12
N VAL A 168 19.81 16.84 3.56
CA VAL A 168 20.48 15.70 4.23
C VAL A 168 21.45 14.99 3.27
N MET A 169 21.07 14.82 2.01
CA MET A 169 21.94 14.22 0.99
C MET A 169 23.22 15.03 0.78
N GLY A 170 23.13 16.37 0.77
CA GLY A 170 24.28 17.26 0.67
C GLY A 170 25.26 17.12 1.84
N GLN A 171 24.73 16.90 3.06
CA GLN A 171 25.55 16.69 4.26
C GLN A 171 26.18 15.29 4.32
N LYS A 172 25.55 14.29 3.69
CA LYS A 172 26.03 12.90 3.67
C LYS A 172 26.08 12.36 2.24
N PRO A 173 27.06 12.74 1.40
CA PRO A 173 27.12 12.26 0.03
C PRO A 173 27.27 10.73 -0.10
N SER A 174 27.80 10.06 0.93
CA SER A 174 28.00 8.60 0.94
C SER A 174 26.70 7.78 1.00
N ILE A 175 25.56 8.39 1.31
CA ILE A 175 24.24 7.72 1.31
C ILE A 175 23.41 8.05 0.07
N ALA A 176 23.95 8.87 -0.86
CA ALA A 176 23.27 9.25 -2.08
C ALA A 176 22.99 8.02 -2.95
N PRO A 177 21.74 7.79 -3.39
CA PRO A 177 21.34 6.52 -4.00
C PRO A 177 21.85 6.34 -5.43
N THR A 178 21.95 7.42 -6.22
CA THR A 178 22.42 7.43 -7.62
C THR A 178 23.08 8.77 -7.96
N TYR A 179 23.87 8.82 -9.05
CA TYR A 179 24.39 10.09 -9.56
C TYR A 179 23.27 11.05 -9.99
N SER A 180 22.18 10.52 -10.55
CA SER A 180 21.01 11.31 -10.96
C SER A 180 20.32 11.97 -9.77
N ALA A 181 20.18 11.27 -8.65
CA ALA A 181 19.65 11.84 -7.40
C ALA A 181 20.57 12.93 -6.84
N ARG A 182 21.90 12.72 -6.92
CA ARG A 182 22.87 13.73 -6.52
C ARG A 182 22.80 14.99 -7.40
N ILE A 183 22.75 14.84 -8.72
CA ILE A 183 22.59 15.95 -9.67
C ILE A 183 21.31 16.73 -9.38
N PHE A 184 20.19 16.02 -9.16
CA PHE A 184 18.92 16.62 -8.79
C PHE A 184 19.02 17.46 -7.52
N CYS A 185 19.58 16.89 -6.44
CA CYS A 185 19.69 17.60 -5.18
C CYS A 185 20.70 18.76 -5.21
N LEU A 186 21.81 18.63 -5.95
CA LEU A 186 22.75 19.74 -6.16
C LEU A 186 22.05 20.92 -6.85
N ALA A 187 21.32 20.66 -7.94
CA ALA A 187 20.55 21.68 -8.65
C ALA A 187 19.46 22.30 -7.77
N ARG A 188 18.69 21.48 -7.05
CA ARG A 188 17.66 21.94 -6.10
C ARG A 188 18.23 22.83 -5.00
N ASN A 189 19.45 22.56 -4.55
CA ASN A 189 20.15 23.35 -3.54
C ASN A 189 20.90 24.55 -4.14
N GLY A 190 20.79 24.79 -5.45
CA GLY A 190 21.38 25.93 -6.16
C GLY A 190 22.82 25.74 -6.64
N ASP A 191 23.42 24.57 -6.47
CA ASP A 191 24.76 24.23 -6.95
C ASP A 191 24.73 23.63 -8.37
N TRP A 192 24.25 24.44 -9.31
CA TRP A 192 24.10 24.07 -10.73
C TRP A 192 25.44 23.70 -11.39
N ALA A 193 26.52 24.40 -11.02
CA ALA A 193 27.85 24.16 -11.57
C ALA A 193 28.37 22.77 -11.19
N THR A 194 28.24 22.37 -9.92
CA THR A 194 28.64 21.03 -9.49
C THR A 194 27.72 19.96 -10.06
N ALA A 195 26.42 20.25 -10.21
CA ALA A 195 25.47 19.34 -10.85
C ALA A 195 25.86 19.05 -12.32
N ALA A 196 26.18 20.09 -13.10
CA ALA A 196 26.65 19.95 -14.48
C ALA A 196 28.00 19.25 -14.59
N LEU A 197 28.95 19.55 -13.68
CA LEU A 197 30.23 18.85 -13.63
C LEU A 197 30.04 17.35 -13.33
N THR A 198 29.13 17.03 -12.41
CA THR A 198 28.79 15.64 -12.06
C THR A 198 28.24 14.90 -13.28
N LEU A 199 27.28 15.50 -14.01
CA LEU A 199 26.75 14.92 -15.25
C LEU A 199 27.87 14.67 -16.27
N ASN A 200 28.70 15.66 -16.55
CA ASN A 200 29.79 15.52 -17.52
C ASN A 200 30.82 14.45 -17.11
N THR A 201 31.08 14.30 -15.82
CA THR A 201 31.96 13.24 -15.30
C THR A 201 31.40 11.86 -15.62
N HIS A 202 30.13 11.62 -15.31
CA HIS A 202 29.46 10.35 -15.58
C HIS A 202 29.32 10.06 -17.09
N ARG A 203 29.09 11.09 -17.91
CA ARG A 203 29.14 10.95 -19.38
C ARG A 203 30.48 10.40 -19.87
N VAL A 204 31.59 10.91 -19.33
CA VAL A 204 32.94 10.42 -19.66
C VAL A 204 33.19 9.01 -19.14
N LEU A 205 32.65 8.66 -17.97
CA LEU A 205 32.72 7.31 -17.42
C LEU A 205 31.87 6.29 -18.19
N GLY A 206 30.93 6.76 -19.02
CA GLY A 206 30.08 5.92 -19.86
C GLY A 206 28.99 5.19 -19.09
N ASP A 207 28.61 5.68 -17.91
CA ASP A 207 27.58 5.10 -17.04
C ASP A 207 26.24 5.86 -17.07
N VAL A 208 26.06 6.77 -18.04
CA VAL A 208 24.82 7.51 -18.31
C VAL A 208 24.21 7.03 -19.62
N THR A 209 22.94 6.65 -19.60
CA THR A 209 22.20 6.33 -20.84
C THR A 209 21.79 7.61 -21.59
N ASP A 210 21.62 7.53 -22.92
CA ASP A 210 21.19 8.68 -23.73
C ASP A 210 19.90 9.34 -23.21
N ALA A 211 18.94 8.52 -22.75
CA ALA A 211 17.68 9.01 -22.20
C ALA A 211 17.88 9.77 -20.88
N GLU A 212 18.75 9.27 -20.00
CA GLU A 212 19.08 9.96 -18.74
C GLU A 212 19.87 11.24 -19.00
N GLU A 213 20.81 11.23 -19.94
CA GLU A 213 21.56 12.42 -20.34
C GLU A 213 20.62 13.51 -20.87
N MET A 214 19.69 13.15 -21.76
CA MET A 214 18.71 14.10 -22.30
C MET A 214 17.82 14.71 -21.22
N LEU A 215 17.32 13.90 -20.29
CA LEU A 215 16.49 14.38 -19.19
C LEU A 215 17.27 15.28 -18.23
N LEU A 216 18.47 14.85 -17.82
CA LEU A 216 19.32 15.60 -16.87
C LEU A 216 19.83 16.91 -17.48
N THR A 217 20.18 16.92 -18.77
CA THR A 217 20.62 18.15 -19.44
C THR A 217 19.50 19.16 -19.54
N ARG A 218 18.28 18.74 -19.91
CA ARG A 218 17.08 19.62 -19.92
C ARG A 218 16.72 20.13 -18.53
N PHE A 219 16.90 19.29 -17.50
CA PHE A 219 16.66 19.69 -16.13
C PHE A 219 17.66 20.74 -15.62
N LEU A 220 18.93 20.64 -16.01
CA LEU A 220 19.98 21.57 -15.60
C LEU A 220 19.99 22.88 -16.41
N ASP A 221 19.63 22.81 -17.69
CA ASP A 221 19.63 23.94 -18.61
C ASP A 221 18.40 23.88 -19.54
N PRO A 222 17.22 24.30 -19.06
CA PRO A 222 15.99 24.24 -19.84
C PRO A 222 15.99 25.22 -21.03
N GLU A 223 16.72 26.33 -20.94
CA GLU A 223 16.74 27.40 -21.96
C GLU A 223 17.32 26.90 -23.30
N ILE A 224 18.33 26.02 -23.25
CA ILE A 224 18.93 25.43 -24.46
C ILE A 224 17.93 24.62 -25.29
N PHE A 225 16.86 24.13 -24.65
CA PHE A 225 15.87 23.25 -25.29
C PHE A 225 14.54 23.93 -25.57
N GLU A 226 14.48 25.26 -25.51
CA GLU A 226 13.30 26.00 -25.95
C GLU A 226 12.96 25.68 -27.42
N GLY A 227 11.74 25.20 -27.65
CA GLY A 227 11.25 24.81 -28.97
C GLY A 227 11.71 23.42 -29.45
N ALA A 228 12.50 22.69 -28.65
CA ALA A 228 12.82 21.30 -28.93
C ALA A 228 11.57 20.41 -28.78
N PRO A 229 11.49 19.26 -29.50
CA PRO A 229 10.41 18.30 -29.26
C PRO A 229 10.45 17.78 -27.82
N ALA A 230 9.28 17.42 -27.29
CA ALA A 230 9.15 16.78 -25.98
C ALA A 230 9.94 15.47 -25.94
N LEU A 231 10.42 15.11 -24.75
CA LEU A 231 11.06 13.83 -24.52
C LEU A 231 10.08 12.68 -24.78
N ALA A 232 10.61 11.58 -25.33
CA ALA A 232 9.85 10.35 -25.37
C ALA A 232 9.55 9.91 -23.93
N ALA A 233 8.30 9.50 -23.67
CA ALA A 233 7.94 8.94 -22.38
C ALA A 233 8.80 7.69 -22.12
N PRO A 234 9.51 7.62 -20.98
CA PRO A 234 10.39 6.49 -20.70
C PRO A 234 9.55 5.24 -20.41
N ALA A 235 10.10 4.07 -20.74
CA ALA A 235 9.44 2.78 -20.52
C ALA A 235 9.18 2.47 -19.04
N ARG A 236 9.99 3.06 -18.14
CA ARG A 236 9.93 2.89 -16.69
C ARG A 236 10.06 4.26 -16.04
N ILE A 237 9.10 4.62 -15.20
CA ILE A 237 9.08 5.90 -14.48
C ILE A 237 9.47 5.68 -13.03
N SER A 238 10.59 6.28 -12.61
CA SER A 238 10.92 6.45 -11.19
C SER A 238 10.34 7.76 -10.64
N PRO A 239 10.16 7.90 -9.31
CA PRO A 239 9.75 9.16 -8.69
C PRO A 239 10.65 10.34 -9.07
N LEU A 240 11.96 10.08 -9.20
CA LEU A 240 12.93 11.10 -9.61
C LEU A 240 12.70 11.56 -11.05
N MET A 241 12.54 10.60 -11.98
CA MET A 241 12.24 10.92 -13.37
C MET A 241 10.92 11.67 -13.49
N PHE A 242 9.87 11.23 -12.79
CA PHE A 242 8.59 11.92 -12.75
C PHE A 242 8.74 13.38 -12.31
N ARG A 243 9.50 13.61 -11.23
CA ARG A 243 9.79 14.97 -10.74
C ARG A 243 10.61 15.82 -11.69
N MET A 244 11.59 15.24 -12.37
CA MET A 244 12.36 15.95 -13.40
C MET A 244 11.47 16.34 -14.58
N HIS A 245 10.59 15.44 -15.03
CA HIS A 245 9.61 15.73 -16.08
C HIS A 245 8.67 16.88 -15.69
N GLU A 246 8.17 16.91 -14.45
CA GLU A 246 7.40 18.05 -13.92
C GLU A 246 8.22 19.35 -13.95
N ALA A 247 9.49 19.29 -13.53
CA ALA A 247 10.37 20.47 -13.44
C ALA A 247 10.71 21.09 -14.80
N ILE A 248 10.78 20.29 -15.87
CA ILE A 248 11.05 20.78 -17.24
C ILE A 248 9.77 21.16 -18.00
N GLY A 249 8.60 21.15 -17.35
CA GLY A 249 7.32 21.46 -17.98
C GLY A 249 6.74 20.35 -18.86
N GLU A 250 7.29 19.13 -18.80
CA GLU A 250 6.83 17.95 -19.53
C GLU A 250 6.16 16.93 -18.58
N GLY A 251 5.29 17.42 -17.70
CA GLY A 251 4.63 16.63 -16.66
C GLY A 251 3.87 15.42 -17.19
N LEU A 252 3.90 14.33 -16.42
CA LEU A 252 3.32 13.03 -16.80
C LEU A 252 1.98 12.81 -16.10
N THR A 253 1.06 12.08 -16.75
CA THR A 253 -0.22 11.72 -16.14
C THR A 253 -0.05 10.56 -15.15
N THR A 254 -0.65 10.67 -13.97
CA THR A 254 -0.49 9.63 -12.94
C THR A 254 -1.46 8.46 -13.10
N SER A 255 -2.52 8.61 -13.90
CA SER A 255 -3.64 7.66 -13.98
C SER A 255 -3.22 6.23 -14.34
N ASN A 256 -2.16 6.09 -15.14
CA ASN A 256 -1.60 4.80 -15.58
C ASN A 256 -0.28 4.43 -14.88
N LEU A 257 0.22 5.29 -13.99
CA LEU A 257 1.42 5.01 -13.19
C LEU A 257 1.04 4.18 -11.97
N PRO A 258 2.01 3.56 -11.26
CA PRO A 258 1.75 2.87 -10.00
C PRO A 258 1.01 3.72 -8.96
N LEU A 259 0.28 3.08 -8.05
CA LEU A 259 -0.65 3.76 -7.14
C LEU A 259 -0.01 4.89 -6.34
N ALA A 260 1.25 4.73 -5.92
CA ALA A 260 2.00 5.74 -5.17
C ALA A 260 2.10 7.10 -5.88
N PHE A 261 2.14 7.13 -7.22
CA PHE A 261 2.20 8.38 -7.99
C PHE A 261 0.93 9.22 -7.88
N ALA A 262 -0.20 8.64 -7.50
CA ALA A 262 -1.44 9.41 -7.30
C ALA A 262 -1.30 10.45 -6.18
N HIS A 263 -0.37 10.28 -5.23
CA HIS A 263 -0.09 11.30 -4.21
C HIS A 263 0.43 12.61 -4.81
N ALA A 264 1.09 12.56 -5.97
CA ALA A 264 1.55 13.76 -6.65
C ALA A 264 0.38 14.69 -7.03
N ASP A 265 -0.77 14.11 -7.38
CA ASP A 265 -1.97 14.84 -7.79
C ASP A 265 -2.78 15.40 -6.61
N LEU A 266 -2.46 15.03 -5.37
CA LEU A 266 -3.13 15.57 -4.17
C LEU A 266 -2.63 16.96 -3.76
N ARG A 267 -1.53 17.46 -4.36
CA ARG A 267 -0.94 18.75 -4.00
C ARG A 267 -1.87 19.91 -4.33
N ALA A 268 -1.78 20.98 -3.54
CA ALA A 268 -2.59 22.20 -3.74
C ALA A 268 -2.33 22.92 -5.07
N THR A 269 -1.19 22.68 -5.71
CA THR A 269 -0.86 23.24 -7.04
C THR A 269 -1.59 22.56 -8.19
N VAL A 270 -2.23 21.42 -7.92
CA VAL A 270 -2.94 20.62 -8.92
C VAL A 270 -4.41 21.02 -8.94
N GLY A 271 -5.01 21.02 -10.13
CA GLY A 271 -6.43 21.30 -10.28
C GLY A 271 -7.32 20.31 -9.53
N TRP A 272 -8.51 20.75 -9.12
CA TRP A 272 -9.40 19.96 -8.27
C TRP A 272 -9.91 18.66 -8.90
N LYS A 273 -10.09 18.61 -10.23
CA LYS A 273 -10.52 17.38 -10.91
C LYS A 273 -9.49 16.23 -10.74
N PRO A 274 -8.20 16.40 -11.11
CA PRO A 274 -7.18 15.40 -10.82
C PRO A 274 -7.05 15.05 -9.33
N GLN A 275 -7.17 16.05 -8.43
CA GLN A 275 -7.16 15.78 -6.98
C GLN A 275 -8.25 14.80 -6.56
N LEU A 276 -9.49 15.00 -7.03
CA LEU A 276 -10.61 14.08 -6.74
C LEU A 276 -10.37 12.69 -7.32
N GLU A 277 -9.92 12.60 -8.57
CA GLU A 277 -9.66 11.31 -9.22
C GLU A 277 -8.53 10.54 -8.51
N ALA A 278 -7.49 11.25 -8.06
CA ALA A 278 -6.40 10.69 -7.27
C ALA A 278 -6.85 10.27 -5.87
N ALA A 279 -7.64 11.11 -5.19
CA ALA A 279 -8.18 10.81 -3.87
C ALA A 279 -9.09 9.56 -3.91
N GLU A 280 -9.99 9.47 -4.88
CA GLU A 280 -10.83 8.28 -5.10
C GLU A 280 -9.99 7.03 -5.37
N ARG A 281 -8.97 7.17 -6.23
CA ARG A 281 -8.07 6.06 -6.58
C ARG A 281 -7.29 5.56 -5.37
N LEU A 282 -6.75 6.45 -4.54
CA LEU A 282 -6.04 6.09 -3.31
C LEU A 282 -6.99 5.51 -2.27
N ALA A 283 -8.17 6.13 -2.10
CA ALA A 283 -9.17 5.69 -1.13
C ALA A 283 -9.69 4.28 -1.45
N ARG A 284 -9.87 3.93 -2.72
CA ARG A 284 -10.25 2.58 -3.16
C ARG A 284 -9.38 1.47 -2.54
N TYR A 285 -8.09 1.77 -2.36
CA TYR A 285 -7.08 0.88 -1.81
C TYR A 285 -6.76 1.17 -0.33
N GLY A 286 -7.55 2.03 0.32
CA GLY A 286 -7.32 2.51 1.69
C GLY A 286 -5.96 3.18 1.88
N ALA A 287 -5.39 3.76 0.83
CA ALA A 287 -4.11 4.46 0.88
C ALA A 287 -4.23 5.87 1.48
N VAL A 288 -5.44 6.43 1.46
CA VAL A 288 -5.84 7.64 2.19
C VAL A 288 -7.06 7.33 3.06
N SER A 289 -7.23 8.08 4.14
CA SER A 289 -8.37 7.92 5.04
C SER A 289 -9.67 8.45 4.42
N GLU A 290 -10.79 8.00 4.98
CA GLU A 290 -12.13 8.49 4.61
C GLU A 290 -12.29 9.99 4.83
N ASN A 291 -11.63 10.56 5.84
CA ASN A 291 -11.65 12.01 6.10
C ASN A 291 -10.89 12.80 5.03
N VAL A 292 -9.75 12.27 4.56
CA VAL A 292 -9.01 12.89 3.44
C VAL A 292 -9.86 12.87 2.17
N LEU A 293 -10.49 11.74 1.85
CA LEU A 293 -11.41 11.64 0.70
C LEU A 293 -12.57 12.64 0.80
N GLN A 294 -13.23 12.72 1.96
CA GLN A 294 -14.30 13.68 2.20
C GLN A 294 -13.82 15.11 2.01
N GLY A 295 -12.65 15.46 2.56
CA GLY A 295 -12.06 16.80 2.41
C GLY A 295 -11.89 17.21 0.95
N PHE A 296 -11.47 16.29 0.08
CA PHE A 296 -11.40 16.58 -1.36
C PHE A 296 -12.79 16.74 -2.00
N TYR A 297 -13.77 15.92 -1.61
CA TYR A 297 -15.14 16.05 -2.12
C TYR A 297 -15.79 17.37 -1.72
N THR A 298 -15.51 17.90 -0.53
CA THR A 298 -16.18 19.11 0.01
C THR A 298 -15.40 20.40 -0.20
N ALA A 299 -14.17 20.33 -0.75
CA ALA A 299 -13.29 21.49 -0.92
C ALA A 299 -13.87 22.60 -1.82
N HIS A 300 -14.66 22.26 -2.85
CA HIS A 300 -15.16 23.22 -3.85
C HIS A 300 -16.55 22.84 -4.35
N THR A 301 -17.21 23.77 -5.06
CA THR A 301 -18.49 23.50 -5.74
C THR A 301 -18.24 22.83 -7.11
N PRO A 302 -18.91 21.72 -7.45
CA PRO A 302 -18.76 21.04 -8.74
C PRO A 302 -18.93 22.00 -9.94
N ALA A 303 -17.89 22.11 -10.76
CA ALA A 303 -17.83 23.10 -11.84
C ALA A 303 -18.64 22.72 -13.11
N ALA A 304 -18.98 21.44 -13.26
CA ALA A 304 -19.73 20.92 -14.41
C ALA A 304 -20.59 19.71 -14.03
N SER A 305 -21.27 19.10 -15.00
CA SER A 305 -21.93 17.80 -14.88
C SER A 305 -21.04 16.67 -15.40
N GLY A 306 -21.32 15.44 -14.99
CA GLY A 306 -20.67 14.24 -15.48
C GLY A 306 -19.51 13.73 -14.63
N GLY A 307 -19.38 12.41 -14.58
CA GLY A 307 -18.23 11.72 -13.99
C GLY A 307 -18.00 12.09 -12.52
N VAL A 308 -16.78 12.55 -12.22
CA VAL A 308 -16.36 12.90 -10.85
C VAL A 308 -17.18 14.06 -10.27
N TRP A 309 -17.73 14.95 -11.09
CA TRP A 309 -18.54 16.07 -10.62
C TRP A 309 -19.90 15.64 -10.08
N ASP A 310 -20.53 14.64 -10.71
CA ASP A 310 -21.80 14.11 -10.24
C ASP A 310 -21.61 13.35 -8.92
N ARG A 311 -20.49 12.61 -8.80
CA ARG A 311 -20.11 11.97 -7.53
C ARG A 311 -19.89 13.00 -6.42
N ALA A 312 -19.10 14.04 -6.69
CA ALA A 312 -18.86 15.12 -5.71
C ALA A 312 -20.17 15.80 -5.29
N ARG A 313 -21.07 16.09 -6.24
CA ARG A 313 -22.38 16.68 -5.95
C ARG A 313 -23.23 15.79 -5.05
N ALA A 314 -23.31 14.49 -5.36
CA ALA A 314 -24.08 13.52 -4.57
C ALA A 314 -23.55 13.42 -3.13
N VAL A 315 -22.22 13.33 -2.97
CA VAL A 315 -21.57 13.31 -1.65
C VAL A 315 -21.84 14.60 -0.88
N GLN A 316 -21.68 15.77 -1.49
CA GLN A 316 -21.93 17.07 -0.84
C GLN A 316 -23.38 17.30 -0.43
N GLN A 317 -24.34 16.77 -1.20
CA GLN A 317 -25.76 16.85 -0.82
C GLN A 317 -26.04 15.99 0.41
N PHE A 318 -25.53 14.76 0.40
CA PHE A 318 -25.66 13.83 1.53
C PHE A 318 -24.92 14.33 2.78
N ASP A 319 -23.69 14.83 2.64
CA ASP A 319 -22.89 15.37 3.74
C ASP A 319 -23.60 16.53 4.46
N ARG A 320 -24.26 17.41 3.70
CA ARG A 320 -25.09 18.48 4.26
C ARG A 320 -26.33 17.94 4.98
N ALA A 321 -27.00 16.93 4.43
CA ALA A 321 -28.15 16.30 5.07
C ALA A 321 -27.78 15.63 6.40
N ILE A 322 -26.64 14.93 6.44
CA ILE A 322 -26.07 14.34 7.66
C ILE A 322 -25.73 15.42 8.68
N THR A 323 -25.09 16.52 8.25
CA THR A 323 -24.75 17.64 9.13
C THR A 323 -26.00 18.32 9.71
N ALA A 324 -27.06 18.44 8.91
CA ALA A 324 -28.35 18.99 9.35
C ALA A 324 -29.15 18.02 10.25
N GLN A 325 -28.77 16.73 10.29
CA GLN A 325 -29.46 15.66 11.01
C GLN A 325 -30.95 15.54 10.63
N ASP A 326 -31.29 15.79 9.36
CA ASP A 326 -32.66 15.67 8.84
C ASP A 326 -32.89 14.28 8.22
N PRO A 327 -33.70 13.39 8.84
CA PRO A 327 -33.91 12.03 8.35
C PRO A 327 -34.53 11.98 6.95
N ALA A 328 -35.37 12.95 6.57
CA ALA A 328 -36.02 12.97 5.27
C ALA A 328 -35.02 13.31 4.17
N ASP A 329 -34.19 14.33 4.39
CA ASP A 329 -33.12 14.71 3.45
C ASP A 329 -32.04 13.63 3.36
N ILE A 330 -31.69 12.98 4.48
CA ILE A 330 -30.76 11.85 4.50
C ILE A 330 -31.33 10.70 3.66
N ALA A 331 -32.59 10.31 3.88
CA ALA A 331 -33.24 9.25 3.10
C ALA A 331 -33.29 9.58 1.60
N ALA A 332 -33.53 10.84 1.24
CA ALA A 332 -33.60 11.28 -0.16
C ALA A 332 -32.24 11.30 -0.87
N THR A 333 -31.16 11.64 -0.14
CA THR A 333 -29.82 11.83 -0.72
C THR A 333 -28.92 10.60 -0.64
N LEU A 334 -29.18 9.70 0.33
CA LEU A 334 -28.36 8.50 0.58
C LEU A 334 -28.20 7.58 -0.64
N PRO A 335 -29.24 7.26 -1.44
CA PRO A 335 -29.09 6.37 -2.60
C PRO A 335 -28.12 6.90 -3.66
N ALA A 336 -28.16 8.21 -3.94
CA ALA A 336 -27.29 8.84 -4.92
C ALA A 336 -25.83 8.89 -4.42
N ALA A 337 -25.61 9.23 -3.15
CA ALA A 337 -24.28 9.19 -2.54
C ALA A 337 -23.70 7.77 -2.53
N TRP A 338 -24.51 6.76 -2.19
CA TRP A 338 -24.08 5.37 -2.24
C TRP A 338 -23.72 4.91 -3.66
N ALA A 339 -24.54 5.26 -4.64
CA ALA A 339 -24.24 4.95 -6.04
C ALA A 339 -22.93 5.59 -6.51
N ALA A 340 -22.64 6.83 -6.08
CA ALA A 340 -21.37 7.49 -6.35
C ALA A 340 -20.19 6.70 -5.77
N MET A 341 -20.29 6.22 -4.52
CA MET A 341 -19.24 5.43 -3.87
C MET A 341 -19.02 4.06 -4.52
N ARG A 342 -20.09 3.42 -5.02
CA ARG A 342 -19.96 2.18 -5.81
C ARG A 342 -19.21 2.41 -7.12
N GLN A 343 -19.45 3.54 -7.80
CA GLN A 343 -18.74 3.89 -9.04
C GLN A 343 -17.24 4.14 -8.82
N SER A 344 -16.86 4.79 -7.72
CA SER A 344 -15.45 5.01 -7.35
C SER A 344 -14.81 3.80 -6.66
N ARG A 345 -15.61 2.83 -6.20
CA ARG A 345 -15.25 1.70 -5.34
C ARG A 345 -14.70 2.13 -3.96
N THR A 346 -15.34 3.13 -3.37
CA THR A 346 -14.99 3.71 -2.05
C THR A 346 -16.09 3.48 -1.00
N GLU A 347 -16.85 2.39 -1.14
CA GLU A 347 -18.00 2.05 -0.31
C GLU A 347 -17.63 1.90 1.18
N VAL A 348 -16.48 1.27 1.46
CA VAL A 348 -16.00 1.02 2.82
C VAL A 348 -15.55 2.32 3.49
N GLN A 349 -14.94 3.25 2.75
CA GLN A 349 -14.54 4.56 3.27
C GLN A 349 -15.78 5.38 3.63
N PHE A 350 -16.79 5.35 2.76
CA PHE A 350 -18.08 5.98 3.05
C PHE A 350 -18.74 5.38 4.30
N ALA A 351 -18.73 4.05 4.43
CA ALA A 351 -19.24 3.36 5.61
C ALA A 351 -18.49 3.70 6.90
N LYS A 352 -17.16 3.78 6.85
CA LYS A 352 -16.32 4.20 7.99
C LYS A 352 -16.66 5.63 8.44
N LEU A 353 -16.85 6.55 7.49
CA LEU A 353 -17.11 7.96 7.78
C LEU A 353 -18.53 8.22 8.30
N TYR A 354 -19.54 7.71 7.59
CA TYR A 354 -20.93 8.07 7.84
C TYR A 354 -21.71 7.02 8.63
N GLY A 355 -21.17 5.81 8.82
CA GLY A 355 -21.79 4.73 9.59
C GLY A 355 -22.23 5.15 11.00
N PRO A 356 -21.34 5.78 11.81
CA PRO A 356 -21.71 6.23 13.15
C PRO A 356 -22.90 7.21 13.17
N ALA A 357 -22.96 8.13 12.20
CA ALA A 357 -24.06 9.09 12.08
C ALA A 357 -25.37 8.40 11.64
N LEU A 358 -25.30 7.54 10.62
CA LEU A 358 -26.44 6.77 10.12
C LEU A 358 -27.07 5.88 11.19
N LEU A 359 -26.28 5.33 12.10
CA LEU A 359 -26.77 4.50 13.21
C LEU A 359 -27.72 5.26 14.16
N GLN A 360 -27.58 6.59 14.25
CA GLN A 360 -28.40 7.43 15.12
C GLN A 360 -29.66 7.96 14.43
N MET A 361 -29.84 7.70 13.13
CA MET A 361 -30.94 8.28 12.35
C MET A 361 -32.16 7.35 12.33
N PRO A 362 -33.38 7.87 12.56
CA PRO A 362 -34.61 7.09 12.48
C PRO A 362 -35.04 6.90 11.01
N LEU A 363 -34.26 6.15 10.23
CA LEU A 363 -34.57 5.81 8.84
C LEU A 363 -35.56 4.64 8.77
N SER A 364 -36.44 4.68 7.76
CA SER A 364 -37.42 3.64 7.45
C SER A 364 -37.24 3.10 6.02
N ASP A 365 -37.91 1.97 5.74
CA ASP A 365 -38.07 1.41 4.40
C ASP A 365 -36.72 1.22 3.68
N ASP A 366 -36.65 1.52 2.38
CA ASP A 366 -35.45 1.35 1.55
C ASP A 366 -34.22 2.10 2.11
N ALA A 367 -34.42 3.25 2.75
CA ALA A 367 -33.33 4.01 3.36
C ALA A 367 -32.75 3.29 4.58
N GLN A 368 -33.58 2.58 5.35
CA GLN A 368 -33.13 1.75 6.47
C GLN A 368 -32.32 0.55 5.95
N GLU A 369 -32.81 -0.16 4.93
CA GLU A 369 -32.08 -1.30 4.36
C GLU A 369 -30.73 -0.89 3.78
N LEU A 370 -30.67 0.27 3.13
CA LEU A 370 -29.42 0.83 2.62
C LEU A 370 -28.48 1.24 3.76
N ALA A 371 -28.99 1.89 4.81
CA ALA A 371 -28.20 2.23 5.98
C ALA A 371 -27.64 1.00 6.70
N ILE A 372 -28.40 -0.09 6.79
CA ILE A 372 -27.92 -1.38 7.32
C ILE A 372 -26.79 -1.91 6.43
N THR A 373 -26.97 -1.92 5.10
CA THR A 373 -25.94 -2.36 4.14
C THR A 373 -24.62 -1.61 4.33
N ILE A 374 -24.72 -0.28 4.47
CA ILE A 374 -23.56 0.59 4.70
C ILE A 374 -22.94 0.29 6.08
N GLY A 375 -23.76 0.18 7.11
CA GLY A 375 -23.32 -0.12 8.47
C GLY A 375 -22.60 -1.46 8.57
N LEU A 376 -23.04 -2.48 7.83
CA LEU A 376 -22.37 -3.79 7.78
C LEU A 376 -20.96 -3.74 7.14
N LEU A 377 -20.62 -2.65 6.44
CA LEU A 377 -19.28 -2.41 5.89
C LEU A 377 -18.43 -1.49 6.79
N SER A 378 -18.99 -0.95 7.88
CA SER A 378 -18.30 -0.06 8.81
C SER A 378 -17.67 -0.82 9.99
N PRO A 379 -16.85 -0.15 10.82
CA PRO A 379 -16.38 -0.72 12.08
C PRO A 379 -17.49 -1.10 13.07
N ASP A 380 -18.68 -0.52 12.93
CA ASP A 380 -19.84 -0.73 13.81
C ASP A 380 -20.80 -1.83 13.30
N TYR A 381 -20.35 -2.67 12.36
CA TYR A 381 -21.16 -3.70 11.70
C TYR A 381 -21.97 -4.57 12.67
N GLU A 382 -21.40 -4.93 13.83
CA GLU A 382 -22.11 -5.76 14.81
C GLU A 382 -23.28 -4.99 15.46
N THR A 383 -23.11 -3.69 15.73
CA THR A 383 -24.16 -2.84 16.28
C THR A 383 -25.31 -2.69 15.29
N PHE A 384 -25.00 -2.45 14.01
CA PHE A 384 -25.98 -2.44 12.94
C PHE A 384 -26.73 -3.78 12.83
N ALA A 385 -26.02 -4.90 12.89
CA ALA A 385 -26.64 -6.22 12.82
C ALA A 385 -27.57 -6.50 14.01
N ARG A 386 -27.24 -6.02 15.21
CA ARG A 386 -28.13 -6.15 16.39
C ARG A 386 -29.40 -5.31 16.21
N GLY A 387 -29.29 -4.09 15.71
CA GLY A 387 -30.44 -3.23 15.42
C GLY A 387 -31.32 -3.80 14.29
N ALA A 388 -30.71 -4.45 13.31
CA ALA A 388 -31.40 -5.03 12.16
C ALA A 388 -32.11 -6.37 12.43
N ALA A 389 -31.95 -6.98 13.61
CA ALA A 389 -32.40 -8.35 13.90
C ALA A 389 -33.91 -8.62 13.71
N HIS A 390 -34.74 -7.57 13.69
CA HIS A 390 -36.19 -7.64 13.50
C HIS A 390 -36.67 -6.96 12.22
N THR A 391 -35.75 -6.62 11.32
CA THR A 391 -36.07 -5.99 10.02
C THR A 391 -36.26 -7.05 8.93
N SER A 392 -36.69 -6.63 7.74
CA SER A 392 -36.75 -7.46 6.53
C SER A 392 -35.39 -7.75 5.89
N TYR A 393 -34.32 -7.15 6.40
CA TYR A 393 -32.98 -7.27 5.82
C TYR A 393 -32.46 -8.72 5.85
N ASP A 394 -31.51 -9.05 4.96
CA ASP A 394 -31.00 -10.41 4.79
C ASP A 394 -30.54 -11.03 6.13
N PRO A 395 -31.25 -12.05 6.65
CA PRO A 395 -30.96 -12.65 7.94
C PRO A 395 -29.60 -13.34 7.95
N PHE A 396 -29.10 -13.84 6.80
CA PHE A 396 -27.78 -14.44 6.70
C PHE A 396 -26.68 -13.40 6.98
N LEU A 397 -26.78 -12.20 6.41
CA LEU A 397 -25.80 -11.13 6.63
C LEU A 397 -25.81 -10.62 8.07
N ILE A 398 -27.00 -10.51 8.67
CA ILE A 398 -27.15 -10.19 10.10
C ILE A 398 -26.47 -11.26 10.96
N ALA A 399 -26.72 -12.54 10.67
CA ALA A 399 -26.12 -13.66 11.41
C ALA A 399 -24.60 -13.72 11.22
N LEU A 400 -24.11 -13.47 9.99
CA LEU A 400 -22.68 -13.40 9.68
C LEU A 400 -21.97 -12.30 10.46
N ALA A 401 -22.54 -11.09 10.50
CA ALA A 401 -22.04 -9.97 11.28
C ALA A 401 -21.96 -10.30 12.79
N ARG A 402 -22.89 -11.10 13.30
CA ARG A 402 -22.88 -11.58 14.68
C ARG A 402 -21.97 -12.80 14.91
N GLY A 403 -21.28 -13.28 13.87
CA GLY A 403 -20.39 -14.44 13.93
C GLY A 403 -21.11 -15.79 14.00
N ARG A 404 -22.39 -15.84 13.60
CA ARG A 404 -23.23 -17.03 13.67
C ARG A 404 -23.97 -17.35 12.37
N PRO A 405 -23.32 -17.29 11.18
CA PRO A 405 -23.99 -17.55 9.91
C PRO A 405 -24.60 -18.95 9.81
N GLN A 406 -24.16 -19.91 10.64
CA GLN A 406 -24.75 -21.26 10.74
C GLN A 406 -26.20 -21.28 11.28
N GLU A 407 -26.66 -20.20 11.91
CA GLU A 407 -28.06 -20.08 12.36
C GLU A 407 -29.04 -19.85 11.20
N GLN A 408 -28.53 -19.63 9.98
CA GLN A 408 -29.32 -19.30 8.79
C GLN A 408 -29.04 -20.28 7.64
N VAL A 409 -29.94 -20.36 6.66
CA VAL A 409 -29.75 -21.21 5.49
C VAL A 409 -28.91 -20.47 4.44
N ALA A 410 -27.74 -21.01 4.10
CA ALA A 410 -26.89 -20.46 3.04
C ALA A 410 -27.36 -20.91 1.65
N THR A 411 -27.78 -19.95 0.81
CA THR A 411 -28.40 -20.23 -0.50
C THR A 411 -27.41 -20.20 -1.67
N SER A 412 -26.33 -19.42 -1.59
CA SER A 412 -25.33 -19.29 -2.65
C SER A 412 -24.06 -20.13 -2.37
N PRO A 413 -23.26 -20.50 -3.39
CA PRO A 413 -21.96 -21.15 -3.18
C PRO A 413 -21.03 -20.36 -2.27
N LYS A 414 -21.00 -19.03 -2.45
CA LYS A 414 -20.24 -18.08 -1.63
C LYS A 414 -20.69 -18.12 -0.16
N ALA A 415 -22.00 -18.02 0.09
CA ALA A 415 -22.55 -18.08 1.45
C ALA A 415 -22.26 -19.43 2.12
N ARG A 416 -22.34 -20.55 1.39
CA ARG A 416 -22.02 -21.89 1.93
C ARG A 416 -20.56 -22.03 2.31
N ALA A 417 -19.64 -21.50 1.49
CA ALA A 417 -18.21 -21.51 1.80
C ALA A 417 -17.86 -20.68 3.05
N ILE A 418 -18.45 -19.50 3.18
CA ILE A 418 -18.34 -18.68 4.40
C ILE A 418 -18.90 -19.45 5.59
N GLN A 419 -20.13 -19.96 5.49
CA GLN A 419 -20.78 -20.69 6.58
C GLN A 419 -19.96 -21.90 7.03
N ALA A 420 -19.33 -22.65 6.11
CA ALA A 420 -18.47 -23.78 6.45
C ALA A 420 -17.30 -23.36 7.37
N ALA A 421 -16.62 -22.26 7.07
CA ALA A 421 -15.53 -21.73 7.91
C ALA A 421 -16.01 -21.35 9.32
N PHE A 422 -17.24 -20.87 9.43
CA PHE A 422 -17.86 -20.49 10.71
C PHE A 422 -18.46 -21.68 11.46
N ASN A 423 -18.70 -22.80 10.77
CA ASN A 423 -19.25 -24.04 11.32
C ASN A 423 -18.16 -25.10 11.59
N GLY A 424 -16.95 -24.67 11.96
CA GLY A 424 -15.90 -25.53 12.47
C GLY A 424 -15.06 -26.27 11.43
N SER A 425 -15.06 -25.85 10.15
CA SER A 425 -14.06 -26.32 9.19
C SER A 425 -12.65 -26.14 9.75
N GLN A 426 -11.83 -27.20 9.67
CA GLN A 426 -10.44 -27.12 10.09
C GLN A 426 -9.61 -26.34 9.07
N PRO A 427 -8.64 -25.51 9.51
CA PRO A 427 -7.71 -24.89 8.60
C PRO A 427 -6.88 -25.94 7.85
N PRO A 428 -6.34 -25.63 6.66
CA PRO A 428 -5.48 -26.55 5.92
C PRO A 428 -4.33 -27.08 6.80
N PRO A 429 -4.02 -28.40 6.76
CA PRO A 429 -2.97 -28.98 7.60
C PRO A 429 -1.60 -28.30 7.46
N VAL A 430 -1.27 -27.82 6.25
CA VAL A 430 -0.03 -27.07 5.99
C VAL A 430 0.01 -25.76 6.79
N LEU A 431 -1.11 -25.03 6.87
CA LEU A 431 -1.17 -23.77 7.62
C LEU A 431 -1.21 -24.01 9.13
N LEU A 432 -1.92 -25.06 9.59
CA LEU A 432 -1.89 -25.48 10.99
C LEU A 432 -0.46 -25.83 11.43
N THR A 433 0.26 -26.57 10.61
CA THR A 433 1.66 -26.93 10.88
C THR A 433 2.53 -25.69 11.05
N LEU A 434 2.32 -24.63 10.25
CA LEU A 434 3.05 -23.37 10.42
C LEU A 434 2.72 -22.69 11.75
N VAL A 435 1.43 -22.63 12.12
CA VAL A 435 1.00 -22.06 13.41
C VAL A 435 1.61 -22.84 14.58
N ASP A 436 1.57 -24.17 14.55
CA ASP A 436 2.13 -25.04 15.59
C ASP A 436 3.65 -24.89 15.71
N GLN A 437 4.34 -24.55 14.61
CA GLN A 437 5.77 -24.26 14.58
C GLN A 437 6.12 -22.83 15.01
N GLY A 438 5.13 -22.02 15.40
CA GLY A 438 5.31 -20.61 15.77
C GLY A 438 5.46 -19.66 14.58
N LYS A 439 5.24 -20.12 13.34
CA LYS A 439 5.37 -19.35 12.09
C LYS A 439 4.07 -18.61 11.73
N LEU A 440 3.50 -17.89 12.71
CA LEU A 440 2.20 -17.25 12.56
C LEU A 440 2.16 -16.25 11.39
N GLY A 441 3.18 -15.39 11.24
CA GLY A 441 3.22 -14.41 10.16
C GLY A 441 3.24 -15.06 8.77
N GLU A 442 3.97 -16.17 8.61
CA GLU A 442 4.00 -16.95 7.36
C GLU A 442 2.61 -17.54 7.05
N ALA A 443 1.96 -18.11 8.07
CA ALA A 443 0.63 -18.70 7.93
C ALA A 443 -0.42 -17.64 7.54
N LEU A 444 -0.34 -16.44 8.11
CA LEU A 444 -1.25 -15.33 7.83
C LEU A 444 -1.09 -14.76 6.42
N LEU A 445 0.15 -14.54 5.96
CA LEU A 445 0.41 -14.10 4.57
C LEU A 445 -0.16 -15.13 3.57
N ARG A 446 0.10 -16.42 3.80
CA ARG A 446 -0.49 -17.48 2.98
C ARG A 446 -2.02 -17.47 3.02
N ALA A 447 -2.65 -17.22 4.16
CA ALA A 447 -4.11 -17.12 4.25
C ALA A 447 -4.67 -15.92 3.49
N ILE A 448 -3.97 -14.78 3.48
CA ILE A 448 -4.31 -13.62 2.64
C ILE A 448 -4.27 -14.01 1.17
N ALA A 449 -3.20 -14.67 0.72
CA ALA A 449 -3.08 -15.15 -0.66
C ALA A 449 -4.24 -16.10 -1.03
N LEU A 450 -4.55 -17.10 -0.17
CA LEU A 450 -5.69 -18.01 -0.39
C LEU A 450 -7.03 -17.28 -0.46
N PHE A 451 -7.26 -16.30 0.41
CA PHE A 451 -8.49 -15.51 0.37
C PHE A 451 -8.60 -14.74 -0.95
N ASN A 452 -7.52 -14.10 -1.38
CA ASN A 452 -7.47 -13.33 -2.63
C ASN A 452 -7.66 -14.20 -3.87
N GLU A 453 -7.13 -15.43 -3.88
CA GLU A 453 -7.39 -16.41 -4.93
C GLU A 453 -8.85 -16.89 -4.91
N GLY A 454 -9.39 -17.19 -3.72
CA GLY A 454 -10.75 -17.65 -3.57
C GLY A 454 -11.81 -16.60 -3.90
N PHE A 455 -11.50 -15.33 -3.67
CA PHE A 455 -12.31 -14.18 -4.08
C PHE A 455 -12.55 -14.15 -5.60
N VAL A 456 -11.60 -14.64 -6.41
CA VAL A 456 -11.70 -14.67 -7.89
C VAL A 456 -12.57 -15.83 -8.40
N GLY A 457 -12.77 -16.89 -7.61
CA GLY A 457 -13.71 -17.95 -8.00
C GLY A 457 -13.63 -19.29 -7.27
N ASP A 458 -12.53 -19.63 -6.59
CA ASP A 458 -12.43 -20.86 -5.80
C ASP A 458 -12.84 -20.62 -4.33
N TYR A 459 -14.13 -20.69 -4.06
CA TYR A 459 -14.66 -20.46 -2.71
C TYR A 459 -14.16 -21.46 -1.65
N ARG A 460 -13.57 -22.60 -2.03
CA ARG A 460 -12.91 -23.50 -1.07
C ARG A 460 -11.72 -22.80 -0.40
N LEU A 461 -10.96 -21.99 -1.15
CA LEU A 461 -9.84 -21.23 -0.62
C LEU A 461 -10.31 -20.13 0.35
N VAL A 462 -11.50 -19.57 0.12
CA VAL A 462 -12.15 -18.65 1.08
C VAL A 462 -12.44 -19.38 2.40
N THR A 463 -12.98 -20.60 2.34
CA THR A 463 -13.20 -21.42 3.55
C THR A 463 -11.89 -21.67 4.29
N ASP A 464 -10.84 -22.08 3.57
CA ASP A 464 -9.51 -22.38 4.12
C ASP A 464 -8.90 -21.15 4.84
N ALA A 465 -8.94 -19.99 4.20
CA ALA A 465 -8.41 -18.74 4.74
C ALA A 465 -9.19 -18.27 5.98
N LEU A 466 -10.53 -18.24 5.89
CA LEU A 466 -11.39 -17.83 7.01
C LEU A 466 -11.28 -18.81 8.19
N ALA A 467 -11.15 -20.11 7.93
CA ALA A 467 -10.94 -21.09 8.97
C ALA A 467 -9.64 -20.82 9.74
N LEU A 468 -8.53 -20.53 9.03
CA LEU A 468 -7.27 -20.17 9.69
C LEU A 468 -7.39 -18.89 10.52
N MET A 469 -7.93 -17.82 9.94
CA MET A 469 -8.09 -16.54 10.65
C MET A 469 -8.87 -16.72 11.95
N ARG A 470 -9.98 -17.46 11.90
CA ARG A 470 -10.78 -17.79 13.10
C ARG A 470 -10.01 -18.64 14.10
N HIS A 471 -9.28 -19.64 13.63
CA HIS A 471 -8.49 -20.55 14.47
C HIS A 471 -7.45 -19.79 15.32
N VAL A 472 -6.82 -18.76 14.75
CA VAL A 472 -5.81 -17.93 15.45
C VAL A 472 -6.40 -16.71 16.15
N GLY A 473 -7.74 -16.61 16.27
CA GLY A 473 -8.41 -15.56 17.03
C GLY A 473 -8.71 -14.26 16.27
N LEU A 474 -8.50 -14.21 14.95
CA LEU A 474 -8.79 -13.06 14.09
C LEU A 474 -10.25 -13.04 13.62
N GLU A 475 -11.16 -13.16 14.58
CA GLU A 475 -12.61 -13.25 14.36
C GLU A 475 -13.17 -12.01 13.63
N ASP A 476 -12.71 -10.82 14.02
CA ASP A 476 -13.14 -9.56 13.40
C ASP A 476 -12.71 -9.47 11.93
N VAL A 477 -11.45 -9.83 11.63
CA VAL A 477 -10.92 -9.87 10.25
C VAL A 477 -11.71 -10.84 9.40
N ALA A 478 -12.01 -12.05 9.93
CA ALA A 478 -12.78 -13.06 9.23
C ALA A 478 -14.22 -12.57 8.92
N ARG A 479 -14.90 -11.94 9.88
CA ARG A 479 -16.26 -11.42 9.70
C ARG A 479 -16.30 -10.27 8.69
N ARG A 480 -15.43 -9.27 8.83
CA ARG A 480 -15.38 -8.13 7.90
C ARG A 480 -15.05 -8.57 6.47
N SER A 481 -14.09 -9.48 6.31
CA SER A 481 -13.72 -10.01 5.00
C SER A 481 -14.87 -10.79 4.37
N ALA A 482 -15.59 -11.61 5.15
CA ALA A 482 -16.76 -12.34 4.68
C ALA A 482 -17.95 -11.42 4.33
N LEU A 483 -18.21 -10.38 5.14
CA LEU A 483 -19.24 -9.38 4.85
C LEU A 483 -18.93 -8.62 3.57
N GLN A 484 -17.70 -8.14 3.41
CA GLN A 484 -17.27 -7.45 2.19
C GLN A 484 -17.33 -8.37 0.97
N LEU A 485 -17.00 -9.65 1.10
CA LEU A 485 -17.13 -10.62 0.01
C LEU A 485 -18.58 -10.79 -0.45
N MET A 486 -19.54 -10.68 0.47
CA MET A 486 -20.97 -10.77 0.17
C MET A 486 -21.55 -9.46 -0.38
N LEU A 487 -21.13 -8.33 0.17
CA LEU A 487 -21.75 -7.02 -0.07
C LEU A 487 -21.10 -6.21 -1.19
N LEU A 488 -19.79 -6.37 -1.42
CA LEU A 488 -19.09 -5.61 -2.44
C LEU A 488 -19.19 -6.31 -3.79
N GLU A 489 -19.87 -5.67 -4.71
CA GLU A 489 -19.86 -6.05 -6.12
C GLU A 489 -18.48 -5.70 -6.70
N ARG A 490 -17.71 -6.74 -6.98
CA ARG A 490 -16.45 -6.64 -7.69
C ARG A 490 -16.57 -7.51 -8.93
N THR A 491 -16.67 -6.89 -10.09
CA THR A 491 -16.56 -7.59 -11.36
C THR A 491 -15.15 -8.14 -11.45
N THR A 492 -15.03 -9.47 -11.42
CA THR A 492 -13.79 -10.22 -11.68
C THR A 492 -13.37 -10.06 -13.12
#